data_AF-I5B593-F1
#
_entry.id   AF-I5B593-F1
#
_cell.length_a   1.000
_cell.length_b   1.000
_cell.length_c   1.000
_cell.angle_alpha   90.00
_cell.angle_beta   90.00
_cell.angle_gamma   90.00
#
_symmetry.space_group_name_H-M   'P 1'
#
loop_
_entity.id
_entity.type
_entity.pdbx_description
1 polymer ?
#
loop_
_entity_poly.entity_id
_entity_poly.type
_entity_poly.pdbx_seq_one_letter_code
_entity_poly.pdbx_strand_id
1 'polypeptide(L)'
;MQNHFTYLKERIEDISAGEDKSIREVLKQIDKGALGIALLVEPDTGIFKSILTDGDVRRALIRGVDLDSAVSNVTRPKSITASIETPPEKLSKLFGEAVRIIPLLDSNNRVVDLALFDTRIYLPVSEPNLGDKELKYVSECILTGWVSSAGKYVTRFEQMFAEFCGTEFGISSSSGTTALHLSLLALGIGPGDEVIVPSFTFISTANAVVYTGATPVFVDSESTTWNIDPQKIEQAITSRTKAIIPVHIYGHPAEMFPILEIADKYNLAVIEDAAEAHGALYEGRKTGSLGDMGIFSFYGNKIITTGEGGMVVTDNKELADKIRILRDHGMDPQKRYHHSVLGYNYRMTNIQAALGVGQMERIDQIIEQKCTNAFFYTEELKNIPGLTLPPNAKWARNIYWLYSILVDEKEFGISAVELGERLKIKSIETRPLFPPIHQQPIYDTKQILPVCEKISKSGLSLPSSANIRKNEIHRIAWEIKKIQKSIANDRCDTLL
;
A
#
# COMPACT_ATOMS: atom_id res chain seq x y z
N MET A 1 1.76 14.66 26.20
CA MET A 1 1.31 14.86 24.81
C MET A 1 1.12 16.35 24.57
N GLN A 2 2.10 17.05 23.98
CA GLN A 2 1.86 18.39 23.43
C GLN A 2 1.22 18.22 22.06
N ASN A 3 -0.12 18.23 22.04
CA ASN A 3 -0.90 18.18 20.80
C ASN A 3 -0.88 19.57 20.16
N HIS A 4 -0.41 19.65 18.91
CA HIS A 4 -0.53 20.86 18.10
C HIS A 4 -1.94 20.94 17.54
N PHE A 5 -2.71 21.92 18.02
CA PHE A 5 -3.97 22.33 17.41
C PHE A 5 -3.65 23.23 16.21
N THR A 6 -4.24 22.94 15.05
CA THR A 6 -4.21 23.86 13.91
C THR A 6 -5.39 24.82 14.07
N TYR A 7 -5.12 26.05 14.50
CA TYR A 7 -6.14 27.09 14.65
C TYR A 7 -6.62 27.54 13.26
N LEU A 8 -7.90 27.31 12.94
CA LEU A 8 -8.50 27.61 11.63
C LEU A 8 -9.39 28.87 11.67
N LYS A 9 -8.92 29.93 12.35
CA LYS A 9 -9.72 31.15 12.56
C LYS A 9 -10.19 31.81 11.26
N GLU A 10 -9.39 31.75 10.19
CA GLU A 10 -9.69 32.37 8.88
C GLU A 10 -10.80 31.65 8.08
N ARG A 11 -11.33 30.51 8.53
CA ARG A 11 -12.34 29.72 7.79
C ARG A 11 -13.73 29.68 8.40
N ILE A 12 -13.91 30.17 9.63
CA ILE A 12 -15.20 30.04 10.35
C ILE A 12 -16.27 30.91 9.70
N GLU A 13 -15.93 32.14 9.33
CA GLU A 13 -16.85 33.06 8.64
C GLU A 13 -17.28 32.48 7.28
N ASP A 14 -16.34 31.90 6.53
CA ASP A 14 -16.60 31.31 5.21
C ASP A 14 -17.59 30.14 5.24
N ILE A 15 -17.64 29.40 6.34
CA ILE A 15 -18.54 28.25 6.52
C ILE A 15 -19.74 28.56 7.42
N SER A 16 -19.90 29.80 7.89
CA SER A 16 -21.01 30.20 8.77
C SER A 16 -22.17 30.81 7.98
N ALA A 17 -23.39 30.31 8.20
CA ALA A 17 -24.59 30.77 7.51
C ALA A 17 -25.69 31.16 8.51
N GLY A 18 -26.44 32.22 8.22
CA GLY A 18 -27.66 32.54 8.95
C GLY A 18 -28.70 31.43 8.80
N GLU A 19 -29.43 31.10 9.88
CA GLU A 19 -30.49 30.07 9.83
C GLU A 19 -31.73 30.47 9.01
N ASP A 20 -31.82 31.74 8.64
CA ASP A 20 -32.81 32.34 7.75
C ASP A 20 -32.51 32.10 6.27
N LYS A 21 -31.26 31.73 5.93
CA LYS A 21 -30.84 31.47 4.56
C LYS A 21 -31.56 30.27 3.95
N SER A 22 -31.76 30.32 2.63
CA SER A 22 -32.33 29.20 1.88
C SER A 22 -31.38 28.00 1.89
N ILE A 23 -31.93 26.80 1.80
CA ILE A 23 -31.15 25.55 1.66
C ILE A 23 -30.16 25.67 0.49
N ARG A 24 -30.58 26.26 -0.63
CA ARG A 24 -29.72 26.52 -1.80
C ARG A 24 -28.51 27.40 -1.49
N GLU A 25 -28.70 28.48 -0.72
CA GLU A 25 -27.60 29.36 -0.32
C GLU A 25 -26.62 28.63 0.60
N VAL A 26 -27.13 27.89 1.58
CA VAL A 26 -26.29 27.11 2.51
C VAL A 26 -25.55 25.99 1.79
N LEU A 27 -26.17 25.32 0.81
CA LEU A 27 -25.49 24.32 -0.02
C LEU A 27 -24.33 24.91 -0.82
N LYS A 28 -24.48 26.13 -1.38
CA LYS A 28 -23.36 26.83 -2.04
C LYS A 28 -22.23 27.14 -1.06
N GLN A 29 -22.56 27.35 0.22
CA GLN A 29 -21.57 27.62 1.25
C GLN A 29 -20.87 26.33 1.71
N ILE A 30 -21.61 25.23 1.80
CA ILE A 30 -21.05 23.88 2.01
C ILE A 30 -20.08 23.52 0.88
N ASP A 31 -20.48 23.75 -0.39
CA ASP A 31 -19.67 23.48 -1.59
C ASP A 31 -18.38 24.33 -1.65
N LYS A 32 -18.48 25.62 -1.27
CA LYS A 32 -17.31 26.50 -1.11
C LYS A 32 -16.41 26.09 0.06
N GLY A 33 -16.98 25.45 1.08
CA GLY A 33 -16.29 25.05 2.30
C GLY A 33 -15.55 23.72 2.14
N ALA A 34 -14.27 23.67 2.50
CA ALA A 34 -13.47 22.44 2.40
C ALA A 34 -13.85 21.33 3.41
N LEU A 35 -14.87 21.55 4.26
CA LEU A 35 -15.28 20.64 5.33
C LEU A 35 -16.60 19.91 5.05
N GLY A 36 -17.31 20.22 3.95
CA GLY A 36 -18.58 19.58 3.62
C GLY A 36 -19.70 19.84 4.65
N ILE A 37 -19.60 20.95 5.39
CA ILE A 37 -20.56 21.38 6.42
C ILE A 37 -20.77 22.89 6.41
N ALA A 38 -21.89 23.34 6.99
CA ALA A 38 -22.14 24.73 7.34
C ALA A 38 -22.40 24.88 8.85
N LEU A 39 -21.88 25.94 9.45
CA LEU A 39 -22.15 26.36 10.82
C LEU A 39 -23.34 27.31 10.80
N LEU A 40 -24.50 26.86 11.27
CA LEU A 40 -25.67 27.71 11.36
C LEU A 40 -25.57 28.61 12.58
N VAL A 41 -25.71 29.90 12.35
CA VAL A 41 -25.65 30.95 13.37
C VAL A 41 -26.92 31.79 13.35
N GLU A 42 -27.21 32.42 14.49
CA GLU A 42 -28.24 33.45 14.56
C GLU A 42 -27.78 34.69 13.79
N PRO A 43 -28.59 35.23 12.84
CA PRO A 43 -28.15 36.27 11.91
C PRO A 43 -27.58 37.53 12.56
N ASP A 44 -28.19 37.98 13.66
CA ASP A 44 -27.85 39.27 14.30
C ASP A 44 -26.76 39.15 15.36
N THR A 45 -26.65 37.99 16.01
CA THR A 45 -25.79 37.82 17.20
C THR A 45 -24.57 36.95 16.92
N GLY A 46 -24.58 36.16 15.84
CA GLY A 46 -23.54 35.18 15.50
C GLY A 46 -23.50 33.98 16.45
N ILE A 47 -24.52 33.80 17.30
CA ILE A 47 -24.58 32.69 18.25
C ILE A 47 -24.74 31.38 17.49
N PHE A 48 -23.90 30.40 17.80
CA PHE A 48 -23.95 29.07 17.19
C PHE A 48 -25.27 28.35 17.53
N LYS A 49 -25.93 27.80 16.51
CA LYS A 49 -27.13 26.97 16.67
C LYS A 49 -26.83 25.51 16.43
N SER A 50 -26.20 25.19 15.29
CA SER A 50 -26.01 23.79 14.86
C SER A 50 -25.11 23.67 13.64
N ILE A 51 -24.59 22.47 13.40
CA ILE A 51 -23.98 22.05 12.14
C ILE A 51 -25.07 21.55 11.18
N LEU A 52 -24.91 21.86 9.90
CA LEU A 52 -25.67 21.28 8.80
C LEU A 52 -24.74 20.52 7.84
N THR A 53 -25.15 19.31 7.43
CA THR A 53 -24.43 18.47 6.47
C THR A 53 -25.24 18.24 5.18
N ASP A 54 -24.58 17.81 4.10
CA ASP A 54 -25.26 17.34 2.88
C ASP A 54 -26.28 16.23 3.16
N GLY A 55 -25.98 15.37 4.14
CA GLY A 55 -26.88 14.31 4.57
C GLY A 55 -28.18 14.83 5.17
N ASP A 56 -28.13 15.92 5.94
CA ASP A 56 -29.31 16.55 6.54
C ASP A 56 -30.19 17.19 5.47
N VAL A 57 -29.56 17.93 4.55
CA VAL A 57 -30.26 18.55 3.42
C VAL A 57 -30.92 17.50 2.55
N ARG A 58 -30.18 16.45 2.15
CA ARG A 58 -30.72 15.34 1.37
C ARG A 58 -31.94 14.70 2.03
N ARG A 59 -31.90 14.46 3.35
CA ARG A 59 -33.05 13.92 4.11
C ARG A 59 -34.24 14.86 4.13
N ALA A 60 -34.03 16.17 4.21
CA ALA A 60 -35.09 17.16 4.17
C ALA A 60 -35.76 17.24 2.78
N LEU A 61 -34.96 17.21 1.70
CA LEU A 61 -35.49 17.19 0.33
C LEU A 61 -36.34 15.93 0.08
N ILE A 62 -35.90 14.76 0.55
CA ILE A 62 -36.68 13.50 0.48
C ILE A 62 -38.02 13.62 1.22
N ARG A 63 -38.09 14.43 2.28
CA ARG A 63 -39.30 14.67 3.08
C ARG A 63 -40.19 15.80 2.51
N GLY A 64 -39.85 16.36 1.34
CA GLY A 64 -40.64 17.37 0.66
C GLY A 64 -40.31 18.82 1.02
N VAL A 65 -39.17 19.08 1.66
CA VAL A 65 -38.67 20.45 1.85
C VAL A 65 -38.07 20.96 0.54
N ASP A 66 -38.40 22.18 0.12
CA ASP A 66 -37.91 22.77 -1.13
C ASP A 66 -36.54 23.46 -0.94
N LEU A 67 -35.72 23.50 -1.99
CA LEU A 67 -34.40 24.14 -1.98
C LEU A 67 -34.43 25.64 -1.62
N ASP A 68 -35.54 26.31 -1.91
CA ASP A 68 -35.70 27.73 -1.63
C ASP A 68 -36.32 27.97 -0.23
N SER A 69 -36.62 26.89 0.51
CA SER A 69 -37.04 26.97 1.92
C SER A 69 -35.87 27.39 2.82
N ALA A 70 -36.20 28.09 3.92
CA ALA A 70 -35.21 28.42 4.95
C ALA A 70 -34.62 27.16 5.58
N VAL A 71 -33.31 27.19 5.88
CA VAL A 71 -32.58 26.07 6.46
C VAL A 71 -33.04 25.72 7.88
N SER A 72 -33.68 26.65 8.57
CA SER A 72 -34.39 26.40 9.83
C SER A 72 -35.43 25.27 9.73
N ASN A 73 -35.98 25.01 8.53
CA ASN A 73 -36.93 23.91 8.27
C ASN A 73 -36.26 22.53 8.13
N VAL A 74 -34.92 22.44 8.13
CA VAL A 74 -34.19 21.17 8.02
C VAL A 74 -34.02 20.53 9.40
N THR A 75 -34.70 19.39 9.61
CA THR A 75 -34.52 18.58 10.83
C THR A 75 -33.10 17.98 10.87
N ARG A 76 -32.41 18.14 12.00
CA ARG A 76 -31.02 17.71 12.17
C ARG A 76 -30.73 17.28 13.61
N PRO A 77 -29.70 16.44 13.84
CA PRO A 77 -29.29 16.04 15.19
C PRO A 77 -28.74 17.22 15.99
N LYS A 78 -28.81 17.15 17.31
CA LYS A 78 -28.18 18.14 18.19
C LYS A 78 -26.65 18.06 18.02
N SER A 79 -26.04 19.20 17.71
CA SER A 79 -24.57 19.29 17.61
C SER A 79 -23.93 19.16 18.98
N ILE A 80 -22.84 18.39 19.05
CA ILE A 80 -21.97 18.36 20.23
C ILE A 80 -20.99 19.53 20.10
N THR A 81 -20.92 20.36 21.13
CA THR A 81 -20.02 21.53 21.21
C THR A 81 -19.16 21.43 22.47
N ALA A 82 -18.10 22.22 22.53
CA ALA A 82 -17.25 22.35 23.71
C ALA A 82 -16.80 23.81 23.89
N SER A 83 -16.37 24.19 25.09
CA SER A 83 -15.71 25.48 25.30
C SER A 83 -14.32 25.47 24.65
N ILE A 84 -13.85 26.61 24.13
CA ILE A 84 -12.47 26.78 23.63
C ILE A 84 -11.41 26.49 24.71
N GLU A 85 -11.78 26.60 25.99
CA GLU A 85 -10.91 26.29 27.12
C GLU A 85 -10.91 24.79 27.48
N THR A 86 -11.67 23.96 26.76
CA THR A 86 -11.79 22.52 27.06
C THR A 86 -10.45 21.82 26.78
N PRO A 87 -9.87 21.10 27.76
CA PRO A 87 -8.62 20.39 27.55
C PRO A 87 -8.72 19.31 26.45
N PRO A 88 -7.67 19.09 25.64
CA PRO A 88 -7.64 18.08 24.56
C PRO A 88 -8.10 16.68 24.96
N GLU A 89 -7.73 16.23 26.17
CA GLU A 89 -8.06 14.90 26.69
C GLU A 89 -9.55 14.69 26.95
N LYS A 90 -10.27 15.79 27.18
CA LYS A 90 -11.74 15.78 27.30
C LYS A 90 -12.38 15.91 25.93
N LEU A 91 -11.82 16.72 25.03
CA LEU A 91 -12.28 16.84 23.63
C LEU A 91 -12.22 15.51 22.89
N SER A 92 -11.15 14.72 23.06
CA SER A 92 -10.99 13.44 22.37
C SER A 92 -12.10 12.43 22.69
N LYS A 93 -12.64 12.46 23.91
CA LYS A 93 -13.73 11.58 24.37
C LYS A 93 -15.10 11.95 23.81
N LEU A 94 -15.24 13.15 23.24
CA LEU A 94 -16.48 13.63 22.63
C LEU A 94 -16.62 13.18 21.18
N PHE A 95 -15.54 12.73 20.54
CA PHE A 95 -15.58 12.18 19.19
C PHE A 95 -16.05 10.73 19.18
N GLY A 96 -16.65 10.32 18.07
CA GLY A 96 -17.12 8.95 17.84
C GLY A 96 -17.59 8.74 16.41
N GLU A 97 -18.17 7.58 16.10
CA GLU A 97 -18.62 7.26 14.73
C GLU A 97 -19.57 8.31 14.13
N ALA A 98 -20.43 8.90 14.97
CA ALA A 98 -21.42 9.90 14.57
C ALA A 98 -20.96 11.36 14.74
N VAL A 99 -19.86 11.61 15.45
CA VAL A 99 -19.44 12.97 15.85
C VAL A 99 -18.01 13.18 15.38
N ARG A 100 -17.89 13.83 14.21
CA ARG A 100 -16.60 14.07 13.56
C ARG A 100 -16.13 15.52 13.61
N ILE A 101 -16.98 16.44 14.05
CA ILE A 101 -16.68 17.87 14.13
C ILE A 101 -17.32 18.39 15.41
N ILE A 102 -16.55 19.12 16.23
CA ILE A 102 -16.98 19.73 17.47
C ILE A 102 -16.66 21.23 17.38
N PRO A 103 -17.68 22.09 17.28
CA PRO A 103 -17.49 23.54 17.37
C PRO A 103 -17.02 23.94 18.78
N LEU A 104 -15.96 24.73 18.82
CA LEU A 104 -15.40 25.29 20.05
C LEU A 104 -15.95 26.71 20.23
N LEU A 105 -16.63 26.92 21.35
CA LEU A 105 -17.37 28.14 21.64
C LEU A 105 -16.61 29.04 22.62
N ASP A 106 -16.76 30.35 22.43
CA ASP A 106 -16.37 31.36 23.43
C ASP A 106 -17.43 31.51 24.55
N SER A 107 -17.19 32.43 25.48
CA SER A 107 -18.11 32.75 26.58
C SER A 107 -19.46 33.34 26.11
N ASN A 108 -19.58 33.77 24.85
CA ASN A 108 -20.79 34.29 24.24
C ASN A 108 -21.49 33.27 23.32
N ASN A 109 -21.08 31.99 23.35
CA ASN A 109 -21.59 30.91 22.50
C ASN A 109 -21.36 31.12 20.99
N ARG A 110 -20.34 31.89 20.61
CA ARG A 110 -19.92 32.03 19.22
C ARG A 110 -18.86 30.98 18.90
N VAL A 111 -18.91 30.43 17.69
CA VAL A 111 -17.84 29.52 17.24
C VAL A 111 -16.58 30.33 17.03
N VAL A 112 -15.54 30.00 17.77
CA VAL A 112 -14.21 30.64 17.65
C VAL A 112 -13.16 29.68 17.11
N ASP A 113 -13.42 28.37 17.17
CA ASP A 113 -12.58 27.34 16.55
C ASP A 113 -13.37 26.05 16.29
N LEU A 114 -12.79 25.10 15.56
CA LEU A 114 -13.36 23.78 15.32
C LEU A 114 -12.37 22.69 15.73
N ALA A 115 -12.79 21.75 16.57
CA ALA A 115 -12.09 20.49 16.77
C ALA A 115 -12.61 19.46 15.76
N LEU A 116 -11.74 19.01 14.86
CA LEU A 116 -12.07 18.02 13.84
C LEU A 116 -11.60 16.63 14.28
N PHE A 117 -12.48 15.64 14.25
CA PHE A 117 -12.11 14.23 14.25
C PHE A 117 -11.56 13.92 12.88
N ASP A 118 -10.24 13.99 12.81
CA ASP A 118 -9.55 13.88 11.56
C ASP A 118 -8.87 12.51 11.47
N THR A 119 -9.31 11.68 10.53
CA THR A 119 -8.49 10.53 10.12
C THR A 119 -7.11 10.98 9.62
N ARG A 120 -6.92 12.27 9.25
CA ARG A 120 -5.60 12.86 8.95
C ARG A 120 -4.68 12.99 10.17
N ILE A 121 -5.11 12.70 11.40
CA ILE A 121 -4.15 12.57 12.53
C ILE A 121 -3.26 11.36 12.26
N TYR A 122 -3.83 10.23 11.87
CA TYR A 122 -3.11 8.99 11.63
C TYR A 122 -2.78 8.79 10.15
N LEU A 123 -1.50 8.76 9.81
CA LEU A 123 -1.02 8.45 8.46
C LEU A 123 -0.60 6.98 8.40
N PRO A 124 -1.40 6.09 7.79
CA PRO A 124 -1.02 4.68 7.65
C PRO A 124 0.14 4.54 6.66
N VAL A 125 0.86 3.42 6.74
CA VAL A 125 1.94 3.14 5.77
C VAL A 125 1.39 2.97 4.36
N SER A 126 0.22 2.35 4.21
CA SER A 126 -0.43 2.14 2.93
C SER A 126 -1.94 1.94 3.14
N GLU A 127 -2.74 2.45 2.21
CA GLU A 127 -4.17 2.22 2.13
C GLU A 127 -4.60 1.94 0.67
N PRO A 128 -5.64 1.12 0.45
CA PRO A 128 -6.18 0.86 -0.88
C PRO A 128 -6.68 2.14 -1.58
N ASN A 129 -6.29 2.33 -2.84
CA ASN A 129 -6.84 3.40 -3.69
C ASN A 129 -7.99 2.86 -4.54
N LEU A 130 -9.21 2.85 -3.99
CA LEU A 130 -10.42 2.34 -4.67
C LEU A 130 -11.25 3.49 -5.27
N GLY A 131 -11.91 3.25 -6.41
CA GLY A 131 -12.77 4.22 -7.09
C GLY A 131 -14.10 3.65 -7.58
N ASP A 132 -14.79 4.41 -8.42
CA ASP A 132 -16.15 4.08 -8.88
C ASP A 132 -16.22 2.82 -9.75
N LYS A 133 -15.15 2.52 -10.50
CA LYS A 133 -15.09 1.36 -11.40
C LYS A 133 -15.06 0.05 -10.61
N GLU A 134 -14.26 0.02 -9.56
CA GLU A 134 -14.17 -1.08 -8.61
C GLU A 134 -15.54 -1.37 -7.98
N LEU A 135 -16.21 -0.32 -7.47
CA LEU A 135 -17.55 -0.44 -6.90
C LEU A 135 -18.56 -0.96 -7.92
N LYS A 136 -18.55 -0.41 -9.15
CA LYS A 136 -19.43 -0.81 -10.24
C LYS A 136 -19.27 -2.29 -10.59
N TYR A 137 -18.04 -2.74 -10.83
CA TYR A 137 -17.78 -4.11 -11.27
C TYR A 137 -18.04 -5.15 -10.18
N VAL A 138 -17.70 -4.83 -8.92
CA VAL A 138 -18.06 -5.70 -7.79
C VAL A 138 -19.58 -5.80 -7.63
N SER A 139 -20.29 -4.68 -7.73
CA SER A 139 -21.76 -4.67 -7.68
C SER A 139 -22.37 -5.52 -8.79
N GLU A 140 -21.80 -5.51 -9.99
CA GLU A 140 -22.25 -6.36 -11.10
C GLU A 140 -22.11 -7.86 -10.78
N CYS A 141 -21.02 -8.28 -10.15
CA CYS A 141 -20.84 -9.67 -9.70
C CYS A 141 -21.95 -10.08 -8.70
N ILE A 142 -22.29 -9.20 -7.76
CA ILE A 142 -23.35 -9.45 -6.78
C ILE A 142 -24.72 -9.52 -7.45
N LEU A 143 -25.04 -8.57 -8.32
CA LEU A 143 -26.34 -8.49 -9.01
C LEU A 143 -26.58 -9.68 -9.96
N THR A 144 -25.53 -10.21 -10.58
CA THR A 144 -25.63 -11.33 -11.52
C THR A 144 -25.47 -12.70 -10.88
N GLY A 145 -25.06 -12.78 -9.60
CA GLY A 145 -24.78 -14.02 -8.88
C GLY A 145 -23.45 -14.69 -9.23
N TRP A 146 -22.65 -14.14 -10.16
CA TRP A 146 -21.32 -14.64 -10.52
C TRP A 146 -20.27 -14.19 -9.51
N VAL A 147 -20.34 -14.76 -8.30
CA VAL A 147 -19.51 -14.36 -7.15
C VAL A 147 -18.28 -15.24 -6.91
N SER A 148 -18.27 -16.46 -7.45
CA SER A 148 -17.23 -17.46 -7.20
C SER A 148 -16.12 -17.42 -8.27
N SER A 149 -15.30 -18.44 -8.38
CA SER A 149 -14.13 -18.57 -9.26
C SER A 149 -14.42 -18.69 -10.77
N ALA A 150 -15.66 -18.48 -11.18
CA ALA A 150 -16.07 -18.45 -12.59
C ALA A 150 -16.76 -17.11 -12.87
N GLY A 151 -16.46 -16.52 -14.03
CA GLY A 151 -17.10 -15.29 -14.50
C GLY A 151 -16.18 -14.46 -15.39
N LYS A 152 -16.78 -13.50 -16.11
CA LYS A 152 -16.11 -12.72 -17.15
C LYS A 152 -14.92 -11.88 -16.65
N TYR A 153 -14.93 -11.45 -15.38
CA TYR A 153 -13.87 -10.60 -14.87
C TYR A 153 -12.58 -11.37 -14.62
N VAL A 154 -12.65 -12.67 -14.32
CA VAL A 154 -11.45 -13.52 -14.17
C VAL A 154 -10.65 -13.52 -15.47
N THR A 155 -11.29 -13.89 -16.59
CA THR A 155 -10.65 -13.91 -17.91
C THR A 155 -10.18 -12.53 -18.33
N ARG A 156 -11.01 -11.50 -18.13
CA ARG A 156 -10.65 -10.12 -18.48
C ARG A 156 -9.44 -9.63 -17.68
N PHE A 157 -9.38 -9.91 -16.38
CA PHE A 157 -8.25 -9.51 -15.54
C PHE A 157 -6.96 -10.24 -15.95
N GLU A 158 -7.03 -11.55 -16.18
CA GLU A 158 -5.91 -12.36 -16.69
C GLU A 158 -5.36 -11.78 -18.01
N GLN A 159 -6.23 -11.43 -18.96
CA GLN A 159 -5.82 -10.85 -20.24
C GLN A 159 -5.22 -9.45 -20.09
N MET A 160 -5.89 -8.55 -19.36
CA MET A 160 -5.39 -7.19 -19.14
C MET A 160 -4.04 -7.19 -18.44
N PHE A 161 -3.83 -8.09 -17.48
CA PHE A 161 -2.59 -8.15 -16.73
C PHE A 161 -1.43 -8.75 -17.56
N ALA A 162 -1.71 -9.79 -18.35
CA ALA A 162 -0.72 -10.35 -19.28
C ALA A 162 -0.29 -9.32 -20.33
N GLU A 163 -1.25 -8.63 -20.96
CA GLU A 163 -0.99 -7.54 -21.89
C GLU A 163 -0.21 -6.40 -21.22
N PHE A 164 -0.57 -6.04 -19.98
CA PHE A 164 0.15 -5.05 -19.21
C PHE A 164 1.61 -5.46 -19.00
N CYS A 165 1.91 -6.70 -18.60
CA CYS A 165 3.29 -7.18 -18.44
C CYS A 165 4.04 -7.38 -19.77
N GLY A 166 3.32 -7.48 -20.89
CA GLY A 166 3.91 -7.82 -22.19
C GLY A 166 4.19 -9.31 -22.36
N THR A 167 3.38 -10.16 -21.72
CA THR A 167 3.46 -11.63 -21.75
C THR A 167 2.23 -12.24 -22.41
N GLU A 168 2.31 -13.47 -22.91
CA GLU A 168 1.19 -14.14 -23.59
C GLU A 168 0.08 -14.62 -22.64
N PHE A 169 0.45 -15.14 -21.45
CA PHE A 169 -0.51 -15.77 -20.54
C PHE A 169 -0.50 -15.13 -19.15
N GLY A 170 -1.68 -14.83 -18.63
CA GLY A 170 -1.93 -14.50 -17.22
C GLY A 170 -2.82 -15.57 -16.58
N ILE A 171 -2.44 -16.06 -15.41
CA ILE A 171 -3.17 -17.08 -14.65
C ILE A 171 -3.40 -16.58 -13.22
N SER A 172 -4.64 -16.18 -12.93
CA SER A 172 -5.01 -15.62 -11.64
C SER A 172 -4.97 -16.69 -10.55
N SER A 173 -4.63 -16.29 -9.32
CA SER A 173 -4.64 -17.14 -8.14
C SER A 173 -5.21 -16.42 -6.90
N SER A 174 -5.47 -17.17 -5.84
CA SER A 174 -6.02 -16.64 -4.59
C SER A 174 -5.11 -15.67 -3.84
N SER A 175 -3.79 -15.74 -4.04
CA SER A 175 -2.79 -14.86 -3.41
C SER A 175 -1.43 -14.96 -4.13
N GLY A 176 -0.55 -13.97 -3.95
CA GLY A 176 0.83 -14.04 -4.45
C GLY A 176 1.59 -15.28 -3.96
N THR A 177 1.38 -15.70 -2.71
CA THR A 177 1.97 -16.95 -2.17
C THR A 177 1.52 -18.19 -2.96
N THR A 178 0.23 -18.26 -3.30
CA THR A 178 -0.28 -19.38 -4.11
C THR A 178 0.20 -19.31 -5.56
N ALA A 179 0.44 -18.12 -6.10
CA ALA A 179 1.07 -17.95 -7.42
C ALA A 179 2.52 -18.48 -7.43
N LEU A 180 3.32 -18.14 -6.40
CA LEU A 180 4.67 -18.71 -6.21
C LEU A 180 4.63 -20.23 -6.14
N HIS A 181 3.77 -20.78 -5.28
CA HIS A 181 3.67 -22.23 -5.09
C HIS A 181 3.27 -22.95 -6.39
N LEU A 182 2.28 -22.44 -7.14
CA LEU A 182 1.88 -23.01 -8.43
C LEU A 182 3.01 -22.95 -9.47
N SER A 183 3.78 -21.85 -9.49
CA SER A 183 4.91 -21.69 -10.42
C SER A 183 5.99 -22.74 -10.16
N LEU A 184 6.37 -22.94 -8.88
CA LEU A 184 7.32 -23.97 -8.49
C LEU A 184 6.85 -25.38 -8.87
N LEU A 185 5.59 -25.70 -8.59
CA LEU A 185 5.00 -27.00 -8.93
C LEU A 185 4.93 -27.23 -10.46
N ALA A 186 4.67 -26.19 -11.24
CA ALA A 186 4.60 -26.30 -12.71
C ALA A 186 5.97 -26.62 -13.34
N LEU A 187 7.06 -26.18 -12.70
CA LEU A 187 8.45 -26.56 -13.02
C LEU A 187 8.81 -27.97 -12.54
N GLY A 188 7.95 -28.61 -11.74
CA GLY A 188 8.20 -29.93 -11.15
C GLY A 188 9.14 -29.90 -9.95
N ILE A 189 9.33 -28.73 -9.32
CA ILE A 189 10.17 -28.61 -8.12
C ILE A 189 9.53 -29.38 -6.96
N GLY A 190 10.35 -30.15 -6.25
CA GLY A 190 9.88 -30.99 -5.15
C GLY A 190 10.97 -31.45 -4.20
N PRO A 191 10.72 -32.55 -3.45
CA PRO A 191 11.66 -33.07 -2.46
C PRO A 191 13.04 -33.37 -3.05
N GLY A 192 14.07 -32.82 -2.41
CA GLY A 192 15.47 -32.98 -2.83
C GLY A 192 15.98 -31.90 -3.79
N ASP A 193 15.12 -31.02 -4.29
CA ASP A 193 15.54 -29.86 -5.07
C ASP A 193 15.93 -28.68 -4.17
N GLU A 194 16.77 -27.81 -4.72
CA GLU A 194 17.15 -26.53 -4.12
C GLU A 194 16.67 -25.37 -5.00
N VAL A 195 16.18 -24.31 -4.35
CA VAL A 195 15.76 -23.07 -5.01
C VAL A 195 16.47 -21.89 -4.36
N ILE A 196 17.21 -21.13 -5.15
CA ILE A 196 17.93 -19.95 -4.66
C ILE A 196 16.93 -18.81 -4.46
N VAL A 197 16.95 -18.19 -3.28
CA VAL A 197 16.07 -17.06 -2.92
C VAL A 197 16.87 -15.98 -2.17
N PRO A 198 16.54 -14.68 -2.30
CA PRO A 198 17.14 -13.67 -1.44
C PRO A 198 16.74 -13.91 0.02
N SER A 199 17.64 -13.62 0.95
CA SER A 199 17.26 -13.60 2.36
C SER A 199 16.47 -12.36 2.75
N PHE A 200 16.72 -11.22 2.09
CA PHE A 200 15.95 -9.99 2.27
C PHE A 200 14.70 -9.97 1.40
N THR A 201 13.63 -10.60 1.87
CA THR A 201 12.33 -10.58 1.18
C THR A 201 11.21 -10.93 2.16
N PHE A 202 9.96 -10.83 1.71
CA PHE A 202 8.83 -11.36 2.44
C PHE A 202 8.88 -12.90 2.49
N ILE A 203 8.54 -13.45 3.66
CA ILE A 203 8.71 -14.87 4.00
C ILE A 203 7.98 -15.85 3.06
N SER A 204 6.95 -15.38 2.34
CA SER A 204 6.21 -16.22 1.38
C SER A 204 7.09 -16.81 0.30
N THR A 205 8.16 -16.11 -0.10
CA THR A 205 9.13 -16.55 -1.11
C THR A 205 9.74 -17.89 -0.73
N ALA A 206 10.32 -17.97 0.47
CA ALA A 206 10.93 -19.20 0.98
C ALA A 206 9.88 -20.24 1.38
N ASN A 207 8.74 -19.81 1.96
CA ASN A 207 7.68 -20.73 2.35
C ASN A 207 7.12 -21.49 1.13
N ALA A 208 6.96 -20.83 -0.01
CA ALA A 208 6.47 -21.47 -1.23
C ALA A 208 7.43 -22.59 -1.71
N VAL A 209 8.74 -22.40 -1.57
CA VAL A 209 9.75 -23.44 -1.81
C VAL A 209 9.52 -24.62 -0.86
N VAL A 210 9.41 -24.34 0.45
CA VAL A 210 9.19 -25.39 1.46
C VAL A 210 7.87 -26.15 1.24
N TYR A 211 6.80 -25.49 0.77
CA TYR A 211 5.51 -26.15 0.49
C TYR A 211 5.62 -27.25 -0.58
N THR A 212 6.59 -27.15 -1.49
CA THR A 212 6.87 -28.21 -2.48
C THR A 212 7.67 -29.39 -1.91
N GLY A 213 8.27 -29.23 -0.72
CA GLY A 213 9.25 -30.14 -0.15
C GLY A 213 10.70 -29.85 -0.56
N ALA A 214 10.94 -28.82 -1.38
CA ALA A 214 12.27 -28.35 -1.76
C ALA A 214 12.94 -27.52 -0.64
N THR A 215 14.24 -27.28 -0.77
CA THR A 215 15.05 -26.50 0.18
C THR A 215 15.34 -25.10 -0.37
N PRO A 216 14.95 -24.01 0.33
CA PRO A 216 15.40 -22.67 -0.05
C PRO A 216 16.89 -22.49 0.29
N VAL A 217 17.66 -21.95 -0.65
CA VAL A 217 19.07 -21.59 -0.48
C VAL A 217 19.19 -20.07 -0.49
N PHE A 218 19.56 -19.49 0.65
CA PHE A 218 19.56 -18.03 0.82
C PHE A 218 20.83 -17.38 0.25
N VAL A 219 20.64 -16.30 -0.50
CA VAL A 219 21.70 -15.42 -1.01
C VAL A 219 21.52 -14.01 -0.43
N ASP A 220 22.66 -13.33 -0.20
CA ASP A 220 22.70 -11.98 0.36
C ASP A 220 22.23 -10.92 -0.66
N SER A 221 22.03 -9.69 -0.18
CA SER A 221 21.63 -8.55 -0.99
C SER A 221 22.80 -7.74 -1.55
N GLU A 222 22.54 -6.98 -2.61
CA GLU A 222 23.36 -5.84 -3.01
C GLU A 222 23.11 -4.64 -2.08
N SER A 223 24.13 -3.82 -1.83
CA SER A 223 23.97 -2.61 -1.03
C SER A 223 23.34 -1.43 -1.80
N THR A 224 23.40 -1.49 -3.13
CA THR A 224 22.98 -0.44 -4.05
C THR A 224 21.51 -0.52 -4.42
N THR A 225 20.99 -1.73 -4.64
CA THR A 225 19.59 -1.99 -5.06
C THR A 225 18.76 -2.66 -3.98
N TRP A 226 19.42 -3.27 -2.97
CA TRP A 226 18.83 -4.12 -1.92
C TRP A 226 18.27 -5.46 -2.39
N ASN A 227 18.24 -5.69 -3.71
CA ASN A 227 17.85 -6.96 -4.32
C ASN A 227 18.94 -8.02 -4.14
N ILE A 228 18.65 -9.27 -4.54
CA ILE A 228 19.61 -10.38 -4.52
C ILE A 228 20.90 -10.00 -5.26
N ASP A 229 22.06 -10.30 -4.67
CA ASP A 229 23.37 -10.04 -5.27
C ASP A 229 23.72 -11.12 -6.32
N PRO A 230 23.74 -10.79 -7.63
CA PRO A 230 24.02 -11.77 -8.66
C PRO A 230 25.41 -12.40 -8.54
N GLN A 231 26.39 -11.66 -7.99
CA GLN A 231 27.77 -12.15 -7.83
C GLN A 231 27.89 -13.25 -6.78
N LYS A 232 26.91 -13.37 -5.90
CA LYS A 232 26.84 -14.41 -4.85
C LYS A 232 26.00 -15.62 -5.24
N ILE A 233 25.26 -15.56 -6.35
CA ILE A 233 24.37 -16.65 -6.79
C ILE A 233 25.17 -17.90 -7.17
N GLU A 234 26.23 -17.77 -7.99
CA GLU A 234 26.99 -18.94 -8.46
C GLU A 234 27.56 -19.79 -7.31
N GLN A 235 27.93 -19.15 -6.19
CA GLN A 235 28.47 -19.82 -5.01
C GLN A 235 27.41 -20.64 -4.25
N ALA A 236 26.13 -20.35 -4.45
CA ALA A 236 25.01 -21.06 -3.85
C ALA A 236 24.50 -22.24 -4.71
N ILE A 237 25.00 -22.39 -5.94
CA ILE A 237 24.57 -23.45 -6.86
C ILE A 237 25.19 -24.80 -6.45
N THR A 238 24.35 -25.83 -6.43
CA THR A 238 24.73 -27.23 -6.29
C THR A 238 24.10 -28.07 -7.40
N SER A 239 24.38 -29.38 -7.44
CA SER A 239 23.70 -30.30 -8.37
C SER A 239 22.19 -30.45 -8.10
N ARG A 240 21.70 -29.98 -6.94
CA ARG A 240 20.28 -29.98 -6.58
C ARG A 240 19.56 -28.69 -6.98
N THR A 241 20.29 -27.63 -7.33
CA THR A 241 19.67 -26.35 -7.68
C THR A 241 18.85 -26.48 -8.96
N LYS A 242 17.58 -26.05 -8.92
CA LYS A 242 16.64 -26.10 -10.05
C LYS A 242 16.16 -24.73 -10.51
N ALA A 243 16.09 -23.77 -9.60
CA ALA A 243 15.56 -22.46 -9.91
C ALA A 243 16.17 -21.35 -9.04
N ILE A 244 16.02 -20.11 -9.52
CA ILE A 244 16.31 -18.87 -8.82
C ILE A 244 15.02 -18.06 -8.74
N ILE A 245 14.69 -17.53 -7.57
CA ILE A 245 13.59 -16.58 -7.38
C ILE A 245 14.18 -15.20 -7.04
N PRO A 246 14.53 -14.35 -8.03
CA PRO A 246 14.79 -12.95 -7.74
C PRO A 246 13.51 -12.28 -7.25
N VAL A 247 13.63 -11.43 -6.23
CA VAL A 247 12.52 -10.58 -5.75
C VAL A 247 12.83 -9.15 -6.16
N HIS A 248 11.83 -8.42 -6.65
CA HIS A 248 11.94 -7.00 -7.00
C HIS A 248 11.52 -6.13 -5.82
N ILE A 249 12.41 -5.99 -4.84
CA ILE A 249 12.10 -5.47 -3.52
C ILE A 249 11.65 -4.01 -3.56
N TYR A 250 10.55 -3.72 -2.86
CA TYR A 250 9.94 -2.40 -2.73
C TYR A 250 9.64 -1.67 -4.05
N GLY A 251 9.59 -2.38 -5.17
CA GLY A 251 9.30 -1.85 -6.50
C GLY A 251 10.53 -1.52 -7.34
N HIS A 252 11.75 -1.78 -6.84
CA HIS A 252 12.98 -1.70 -7.62
C HIS A 252 13.31 -3.07 -8.24
N PRO A 253 13.43 -3.20 -9.58
CA PRO A 253 13.79 -4.47 -10.21
C PRO A 253 15.18 -4.96 -9.79
N ALA A 254 15.33 -6.29 -9.66
CA ALA A 254 16.64 -6.91 -9.51
C ALA A 254 17.48 -6.71 -10.78
N GLU A 255 18.81 -6.84 -10.68
CA GLU A 255 19.66 -6.77 -11.86
C GLU A 255 19.53 -8.09 -12.66
N MET A 256 18.58 -8.12 -13.61
CA MET A 256 18.13 -9.37 -14.21
C MET A 256 19.09 -9.98 -15.25
N PHE A 257 19.82 -9.19 -16.04
CA PHE A 257 20.70 -9.77 -17.07
C PHE A 257 21.78 -10.70 -16.48
N PRO A 258 22.53 -10.33 -15.43
CA PRO A 258 23.47 -11.25 -14.79
C PRO A 258 22.79 -12.50 -14.22
N ILE A 259 21.59 -12.37 -13.66
CA ILE A 259 20.83 -13.51 -13.10
C ILE A 259 20.43 -14.49 -14.21
N LEU A 260 19.94 -13.97 -15.34
CA LEU A 260 19.57 -14.76 -16.51
C LEU A 260 20.78 -15.44 -17.14
N GLU A 261 21.93 -14.76 -17.24
CA GLU A 261 23.17 -15.36 -17.74
C GLU A 261 23.63 -16.55 -16.87
N ILE A 262 23.55 -16.41 -15.54
CA ILE A 262 23.84 -17.50 -14.60
C ILE A 262 22.82 -18.63 -14.78
N ALA A 263 21.53 -18.30 -14.88
CA ALA A 263 20.48 -19.30 -15.04
C ALA A 263 20.68 -20.13 -16.33
N ASP A 264 20.99 -19.48 -17.45
CA ASP A 264 21.28 -20.13 -18.73
C ASP A 264 22.52 -21.04 -18.64
N LYS A 265 23.60 -20.53 -18.03
CA LYS A 265 24.87 -21.28 -17.86
C LYS A 265 24.68 -22.58 -17.07
N TYR A 266 23.81 -22.59 -16.06
CA TYR A 266 23.57 -23.73 -15.18
C TYR A 266 22.25 -24.48 -15.45
N ASN A 267 21.51 -24.09 -16.50
CA ASN A 267 20.20 -24.64 -16.86
C ASN A 267 19.22 -24.62 -15.67
N LEU A 268 19.06 -23.43 -15.07
CA LEU A 268 18.15 -23.16 -13.97
C LEU A 268 16.95 -22.36 -14.48
N ALA A 269 15.77 -22.61 -13.91
CA ALA A 269 14.60 -21.77 -14.17
C ALA A 269 14.66 -20.46 -13.36
N VAL A 270 14.04 -19.40 -13.85
CA VAL A 270 13.92 -18.11 -13.16
C VAL A 270 12.45 -17.77 -12.95
N ILE A 271 12.06 -17.60 -11.69
CA ILE A 271 10.71 -17.13 -11.32
C ILE A 271 10.84 -15.74 -10.70
N GLU A 272 10.37 -14.71 -11.36
CA GLU A 272 10.36 -13.36 -10.79
C GLU A 272 9.29 -13.25 -9.69
N ASP A 273 9.69 -12.96 -8.46
CA ASP A 273 8.77 -12.43 -7.45
C ASP A 273 8.63 -10.91 -7.66
N ALA A 274 7.63 -10.56 -8.46
CA ALA A 274 7.24 -9.19 -8.78
C ALA A 274 6.07 -8.71 -7.91
N ALA A 275 5.80 -9.34 -6.76
CA ALA A 275 4.71 -8.97 -5.85
C ALA A 275 4.73 -7.50 -5.41
N GLU A 276 5.88 -6.84 -5.51
CA GLU A 276 6.13 -5.46 -5.08
C GLU A 276 6.41 -4.51 -6.24
N ALA A 277 6.40 -4.99 -7.48
CA ALA A 277 6.99 -4.29 -8.62
C ALA A 277 6.04 -4.18 -9.82
N HIS A 278 4.75 -3.93 -9.59
CA HIS A 278 3.75 -3.77 -10.65
C HIS A 278 4.13 -2.62 -11.59
N GLY A 279 4.54 -2.95 -12.82
CA GLY A 279 4.93 -1.97 -13.84
C GLY A 279 6.34 -1.39 -13.70
N ALA A 280 7.18 -1.94 -12.81
CA ALA A 280 8.59 -1.59 -12.78
C ALA A 280 9.29 -2.03 -14.07
N LEU A 281 10.33 -1.30 -14.48
CA LEU A 281 11.06 -1.57 -15.72
C LEU A 281 12.52 -1.89 -15.45
N TYR A 282 13.02 -2.98 -16.02
CA TYR A 282 14.44 -3.30 -16.14
C TYR A 282 14.85 -3.14 -17.61
N GLU A 283 15.74 -2.19 -17.92
CA GLU A 283 16.21 -1.91 -19.29
C GLU A 283 15.03 -1.77 -20.29
N GLY A 284 13.98 -1.07 -19.87
CA GLY A 284 12.77 -0.82 -20.67
C GLY A 284 11.75 -1.98 -20.73
N ARG A 285 12.08 -3.16 -20.21
CA ARG A 285 11.17 -4.32 -20.14
C ARG A 285 10.47 -4.38 -18.78
N LYS A 286 9.20 -4.77 -18.74
CA LYS A 286 8.44 -4.87 -17.49
C LYS A 286 8.86 -6.08 -16.67
N THR A 287 8.94 -5.89 -15.35
CA THR A 287 9.06 -6.99 -14.41
C THR A 287 7.92 -8.00 -14.59
N GLY A 288 8.24 -9.27 -14.35
CA GLY A 288 7.38 -10.42 -14.62
C GLY A 288 7.46 -10.96 -16.06
N SER A 289 8.17 -10.29 -16.97
CA SER A 289 8.38 -10.73 -18.36
C SER A 289 9.84 -11.07 -18.68
N LEU A 290 10.70 -11.16 -17.66
CA LEU A 290 12.16 -11.27 -17.79
C LEU A 290 12.63 -12.73 -17.61
N GLY A 291 12.02 -13.47 -16.68
CA GLY A 291 12.30 -14.90 -16.42
C GLY A 291 11.34 -15.85 -17.14
N ASP A 292 11.34 -17.13 -16.75
CA ASP A 292 10.41 -18.14 -17.28
C ASP A 292 8.95 -17.85 -16.86
N MET A 293 8.78 -17.33 -15.64
CA MET A 293 7.50 -16.93 -15.08
C MET A 293 7.70 -15.71 -14.16
N GLY A 294 6.68 -14.86 -14.09
CA GLY A 294 6.57 -13.81 -13.08
C GLY A 294 5.36 -14.02 -12.19
N ILE A 295 5.45 -13.67 -10.92
CA ILE A 295 4.30 -13.69 -10.01
C ILE A 295 4.03 -12.32 -9.43
N PHE A 296 2.75 -12.06 -9.14
CA PHE A 296 2.28 -10.82 -8.55
C PHE A 296 1.35 -11.10 -7.38
N SER A 297 1.30 -10.13 -6.46
CA SER A 297 0.41 -10.12 -5.31
C SER A 297 -0.51 -8.91 -5.41
N PHE A 298 -1.80 -9.12 -5.17
CA PHE A 298 -2.81 -8.07 -5.15
C PHE A 298 -3.39 -7.89 -3.74
N TYR A 299 -2.56 -8.14 -2.73
CA TYR A 299 -2.91 -7.90 -1.32
C TYR A 299 -3.28 -6.41 -1.09
N GLY A 300 -4.01 -6.13 -0.01
CA GLY A 300 -4.60 -4.81 0.28
C GLY A 300 -3.65 -3.61 0.18
N ASN A 301 -2.36 -3.80 0.47
CA ASN A 301 -1.38 -2.72 0.46
C ASN A 301 -0.51 -2.64 -0.82
N LYS A 302 -0.74 -3.52 -1.81
CA LYS A 302 0.02 -3.57 -3.06
C LYS A 302 -0.38 -2.42 -3.99
N ILE A 303 0.40 -2.22 -5.06
CA ILE A 303 0.22 -1.09 -6.01
C ILE A 303 -1.20 -1.07 -6.56
N ILE A 304 -1.67 -2.22 -7.02
CA ILE A 304 -3.09 -2.49 -7.24
C ILE A 304 -3.53 -3.59 -6.28
N THR A 305 -4.82 -3.64 -5.97
CA THR A 305 -5.35 -4.63 -5.02
C THR A 305 -6.62 -5.31 -5.50
N THR A 306 -6.80 -6.56 -5.09
CA THR A 306 -8.06 -7.31 -5.16
C THR A 306 -8.54 -7.69 -3.75
N GLY A 307 -8.07 -6.98 -2.72
CA GLY A 307 -8.17 -7.36 -1.31
C GLY A 307 -7.16 -8.47 -0.99
N GLU A 308 -7.42 -9.65 -1.54
CA GLU A 308 -6.49 -10.78 -1.63
C GLU A 308 -6.45 -11.26 -3.08
N GLY A 309 -5.29 -11.67 -3.58
CA GLY A 309 -5.15 -12.17 -4.93
C GLY A 309 -3.71 -12.30 -5.40
N GLY A 310 -3.52 -13.06 -6.48
CA GLY A 310 -2.24 -13.15 -7.18
C GLY A 310 -2.42 -13.45 -8.65
N MET A 311 -1.31 -13.41 -9.39
CA MET A 311 -1.23 -13.76 -10.80
C MET A 311 0.10 -14.44 -11.07
N VAL A 312 0.11 -15.45 -11.93
CA VAL A 312 1.32 -15.89 -12.64
C VAL A 312 1.23 -15.37 -14.07
N VAL A 313 2.32 -14.84 -14.60
CA VAL A 313 2.48 -14.47 -16.00
C VAL A 313 3.62 -15.26 -16.64
N THR A 314 3.48 -15.62 -17.92
CA THR A 314 4.50 -16.37 -18.67
C THR A 314 4.19 -16.32 -20.17
N ASP A 315 5.21 -16.52 -21.00
CA ASP A 315 5.06 -16.79 -22.43
C ASP A 315 4.97 -18.30 -22.74
N ASN A 316 5.24 -19.16 -21.76
CA ASN A 316 5.24 -20.60 -21.97
C ASN A 316 3.85 -21.19 -21.78
N LYS A 317 3.23 -21.59 -22.90
CA LYS A 317 1.90 -22.21 -22.92
C LYS A 317 1.83 -23.50 -22.07
N GLU A 318 2.85 -24.33 -22.07
CA GLU A 318 2.85 -25.58 -21.30
C GLU A 318 2.85 -25.31 -19.78
N LEU A 319 3.62 -24.32 -19.33
CA LEU A 319 3.60 -23.88 -17.93
C LEU A 319 2.24 -23.28 -17.57
N ALA A 320 1.69 -22.41 -18.43
CA ALA A 320 0.37 -21.82 -18.22
C ALA A 320 -0.72 -22.90 -18.07
N ASP A 321 -0.74 -23.91 -18.94
CA ASP A 321 -1.72 -24.99 -18.90
C ASP A 321 -1.56 -25.85 -17.63
N LYS A 322 -0.32 -26.20 -17.24
CA LYS A 322 -0.04 -26.91 -15.98
C LYS A 322 -0.55 -26.13 -14.78
N ILE A 323 -0.29 -24.82 -14.71
CA ILE A 323 -0.74 -23.96 -13.61
C ILE A 323 -2.27 -23.94 -13.54
N ARG A 324 -2.96 -23.83 -14.69
CA ARG A 324 -4.44 -23.82 -14.72
C ARG A 324 -5.03 -25.12 -14.16
N ILE A 325 -4.45 -26.26 -14.50
CA ILE A 325 -4.84 -27.57 -13.99
C ILE A 325 -4.57 -27.66 -12.48
N LEU A 326 -3.36 -27.34 -12.03
CA LEU A 326 -2.96 -27.38 -10.62
C LEU A 326 -3.81 -26.46 -9.75
N ARG A 327 -4.15 -25.26 -10.25
CA ARG A 327 -4.97 -24.26 -9.54
C ARG A 327 -6.41 -24.71 -9.29
N ASP A 328 -6.94 -25.58 -10.14
CA ASP A 328 -8.33 -26.03 -10.13
C ASP A 328 -8.44 -27.55 -9.89
N HIS A 329 -7.99 -27.97 -8.71
CA HIS A 329 -8.08 -29.33 -8.18
C HIS A 329 -7.40 -30.42 -9.02
N GLY A 330 -6.61 -30.06 -10.03
CA GLY A 330 -5.98 -31.04 -10.92
C GLY A 330 -6.96 -31.68 -11.90
N MET A 331 -8.11 -31.04 -12.13
CA MET A 331 -9.17 -31.54 -12.99
C MET A 331 -8.73 -31.52 -14.46
N ASP A 332 -9.02 -32.61 -15.17
CA ASP A 332 -8.79 -32.73 -16.61
C ASP A 332 -9.71 -31.75 -17.38
N PRO A 333 -9.16 -30.82 -18.18
CA PRO A 333 -9.97 -29.87 -18.95
C PRO A 333 -10.95 -30.51 -19.92
N GLN A 334 -10.69 -31.74 -20.38
CA GLN A 334 -11.52 -32.47 -21.33
C GLN A 334 -12.52 -33.41 -20.64
N LYS A 335 -12.35 -33.71 -19.35
CA LYS A 335 -13.17 -34.69 -18.60
C LYS A 335 -13.57 -34.14 -17.23
N ARG A 336 -14.78 -33.59 -17.15
CA ARG A 336 -15.34 -33.05 -15.90
C ARG A 336 -15.32 -34.09 -14.77
N TYR A 337 -14.86 -33.69 -13.59
CA TYR A 337 -14.69 -34.53 -12.38
C TYR A 337 -13.63 -35.64 -12.46
N HIS A 338 -12.89 -35.74 -13.55
CA HIS A 338 -11.70 -36.58 -13.63
C HIS A 338 -10.48 -35.76 -13.21
N HIS A 339 -9.67 -36.26 -12.29
CA HIS A 339 -8.51 -35.55 -11.75
C HIS A 339 -7.25 -36.36 -12.07
N SER A 340 -6.43 -35.82 -12.97
CA SER A 340 -5.25 -36.52 -13.52
C SER A 340 -3.99 -36.31 -12.67
N VAL A 341 -3.98 -35.25 -11.86
CA VAL A 341 -2.89 -34.91 -10.95
C VAL A 341 -3.48 -34.40 -9.63
N LEU A 342 -2.70 -34.42 -8.56
CA LEU A 342 -3.08 -33.74 -7.32
C LEU A 342 -2.97 -32.23 -7.53
N GLY A 343 -4.10 -31.53 -7.48
CA GLY A 343 -4.14 -30.07 -7.53
C GLY A 343 -4.60 -29.42 -6.23
N TYR A 344 -4.93 -28.15 -6.32
CA TYR A 344 -5.24 -27.25 -5.21
C TYR A 344 -6.51 -26.45 -5.51
N ASN A 345 -7.04 -25.79 -4.49
CA ASN A 345 -8.07 -24.77 -4.69
C ASN A 345 -7.47 -23.39 -4.50
N TYR A 346 -6.79 -22.90 -5.52
CA TYR A 346 -6.13 -21.58 -5.50
C TYR A 346 -6.76 -20.60 -6.49
N ARG A 347 -8.03 -20.78 -6.82
CA ARG A 347 -8.72 -19.93 -7.80
C ARG A 347 -9.02 -18.56 -7.23
N MET A 348 -8.84 -17.53 -8.04
CA MET A 348 -9.36 -16.20 -7.79
C MET A 348 -10.88 -16.18 -8.03
N THR A 349 -11.63 -15.46 -7.18
CA THR A 349 -13.06 -15.22 -7.39
C THR A 349 -13.31 -14.13 -8.44
N ASN A 350 -14.47 -14.16 -9.06
CA ASN A 350 -14.91 -13.13 -10.00
C ASN A 350 -15.13 -11.78 -9.29
N ILE A 351 -15.39 -11.75 -7.98
CA ILE A 351 -15.42 -10.52 -7.18
C ILE A 351 -14.01 -9.91 -7.06
N GLN A 352 -13.01 -10.71 -6.70
CA GLN A 352 -11.61 -10.26 -6.65
C GLN A 352 -11.15 -9.78 -8.02
N ALA A 353 -11.45 -10.53 -9.09
CA ALA A 353 -11.06 -10.15 -10.44
C ALA A 353 -11.79 -8.88 -10.91
N ALA A 354 -13.05 -8.66 -10.54
CA ALA A 354 -13.79 -7.43 -10.84
C ALA A 354 -13.12 -6.19 -10.21
N LEU A 355 -12.67 -6.32 -8.96
CA LEU A 355 -11.87 -5.30 -8.28
C LEU A 355 -10.56 -5.04 -9.04
N GLY A 356 -9.86 -6.11 -9.44
CA GLY A 356 -8.63 -6.05 -10.23
C GLY A 356 -8.80 -5.37 -11.59
N VAL A 357 -9.88 -5.66 -12.32
CA VAL A 357 -10.20 -4.98 -13.58
C VAL A 357 -10.41 -3.48 -13.36
N GLY A 358 -11.11 -3.08 -12.30
CA GLY A 358 -11.29 -1.66 -11.96
C GLY A 358 -9.96 -0.95 -11.70
N GLN A 359 -9.04 -1.62 -10.98
CA GLN A 359 -7.69 -1.10 -10.72
C GLN A 359 -6.84 -1.02 -11.99
N MET A 360 -6.87 -2.05 -12.84
CA MET A 360 -6.08 -2.10 -14.08
C MET A 360 -6.44 -0.98 -15.05
N GLU A 361 -7.69 -0.56 -15.09
CA GLU A 361 -8.10 0.59 -15.91
C GLU A 361 -7.52 1.94 -15.43
N ARG A 362 -6.84 1.98 -14.28
CA ARG A 362 -6.16 3.16 -13.72
C ARG A 362 -4.69 2.89 -13.35
N ILE A 363 -4.12 1.75 -13.72
CA ILE A 363 -2.80 1.32 -13.23
C ILE A 363 -1.69 2.33 -13.54
N ASP A 364 -1.67 2.90 -14.75
CA ASP A 364 -0.66 3.89 -15.14
C ASP A 364 -0.77 5.17 -14.29
N GLN A 365 -1.99 5.61 -13.97
CA GLN A 365 -2.21 6.77 -13.11
C GLN A 365 -1.74 6.49 -11.67
N ILE A 366 -2.01 5.29 -11.16
CA ILE A 366 -1.58 4.86 -9.82
C ILE A 366 -0.05 4.83 -9.73
N ILE A 367 0.61 4.23 -10.74
CA ILE A 367 2.07 4.16 -10.81
C ILE A 367 2.68 5.57 -10.90
N GLU A 368 2.14 6.43 -11.76
CA GLU A 368 2.68 7.78 -11.91
C GLU A 368 2.53 8.62 -10.62
N GLN A 369 1.40 8.46 -9.93
CA GLN A 369 1.20 9.09 -8.62
C GLN A 369 2.22 8.58 -7.59
N LYS A 370 2.51 7.28 -7.58
CA LYS A 370 3.53 6.68 -6.71
C LYS A 370 4.93 7.24 -6.99
N CYS A 371 5.32 7.34 -8.27
CA CYS A 371 6.58 7.95 -8.68
C CYS A 371 6.64 9.44 -8.28
N THR A 372 5.55 10.19 -8.46
CA THR A 372 5.44 11.60 -8.05
C THR A 372 5.59 11.77 -6.53
N ASN A 373 4.96 10.90 -5.74
CA ASN A 373 5.07 10.91 -4.28
C ASN A 373 6.52 10.63 -3.84
N ALA A 374 7.18 9.65 -4.48
CA ALA A 374 8.58 9.33 -4.22
C ALA A 374 9.53 10.49 -4.58
N PHE A 375 9.25 11.21 -5.67
CA PHE A 375 9.98 12.43 -6.03
C PHE A 375 9.87 13.49 -4.91
N PHE A 376 8.66 13.75 -4.39
CA PHE A 376 8.48 14.71 -3.30
C PHE A 376 9.23 14.29 -2.03
N TYR A 377 9.17 13.02 -1.63
CA TYR A 377 9.99 12.53 -0.52
C TYR A 377 11.48 12.72 -0.77
N THR A 378 11.95 12.41 -1.97
CA THR A 378 13.37 12.54 -2.33
C THR A 378 13.84 13.98 -2.17
N GLU A 379 13.09 14.94 -2.73
CA GLU A 379 13.42 16.36 -2.63
C GLU A 379 13.41 16.85 -1.18
N GLU A 380 12.47 16.38 -0.37
CA GLU A 380 12.35 16.77 1.03
C GLU A 380 13.43 16.17 1.93
N LEU A 381 13.89 14.94 1.65
CA LEU A 381 14.73 14.16 2.56
C LEU A 381 16.22 14.08 2.15
N LYS A 382 16.58 14.37 0.90
CA LYS A 382 17.95 14.16 0.35
C LYS A 382 19.09 14.85 1.10
N ASN A 383 18.80 15.92 1.83
CA ASN A 383 19.81 16.73 2.54
C ASN A 383 19.85 16.45 4.05
N ILE A 384 19.24 15.36 4.52
CA ILE A 384 19.22 14.99 5.94
C ILE A 384 20.40 14.04 6.22
N PRO A 385 21.42 14.47 6.99
CA PRO A 385 22.54 13.61 7.40
C PRO A 385 22.09 12.28 7.99
N GLY A 386 22.76 11.20 7.59
CA GLY A 386 22.51 9.85 8.04
C GLY A 386 21.29 9.16 7.43
N LEU A 387 20.61 9.78 6.44
CA LEU A 387 19.57 9.08 5.67
C LEU A 387 20.09 8.59 4.33
N THR A 388 19.87 7.30 4.03
CA THR A 388 19.95 6.75 2.68
C THR A 388 18.55 6.63 2.10
N LEU A 389 18.33 7.21 0.93
CA LEU A 389 17.04 7.18 0.22
C LEU A 389 16.89 5.89 -0.61
N PRO A 390 15.66 5.55 -1.06
CA PRO A 390 15.45 4.33 -1.84
C PRO A 390 16.33 4.29 -3.11
N PRO A 391 16.79 3.10 -3.52
CA PRO A 391 17.55 2.90 -4.74
C PRO A 391 16.84 3.42 -5.99
N ASN A 392 17.63 4.00 -6.90
CA ASN A 392 17.16 4.40 -8.22
C ASN A 392 18.27 4.24 -9.27
N ALA A 393 18.58 2.98 -9.60
CA ALA A 393 19.54 2.65 -10.66
C ALA A 393 19.09 3.22 -12.02
N LYS A 394 20.03 3.68 -12.85
CA LYS A 394 19.72 4.31 -14.15
C LYS A 394 19.02 3.39 -15.15
N TRP A 395 19.29 2.08 -15.05
CA TRP A 395 18.68 1.04 -15.87
C TRP A 395 17.28 0.62 -15.38
N ALA A 396 16.84 1.13 -14.22
CA ALA A 396 15.58 0.78 -13.60
C ALA A 396 14.56 1.91 -13.66
N ARG A 397 13.28 1.56 -13.82
CA ARG A 397 12.16 2.39 -13.34
C ARG A 397 11.65 1.81 -12.02
N ASN A 398 12.00 2.45 -10.91
CA ASN A 398 11.44 2.12 -9.61
C ASN A 398 10.00 2.66 -9.49
N ILE A 399 9.08 1.82 -9.04
CA ILE A 399 7.66 2.18 -8.83
C ILE A 399 7.30 2.40 -7.35
N TYR A 400 8.30 2.28 -6.47
CA TYR A 400 8.25 2.67 -5.06
C TYR A 400 7.05 2.12 -4.31
N TRP A 401 6.80 0.79 -4.34
CA TRP A 401 5.71 0.18 -3.59
C TRP A 401 5.68 0.66 -2.14
N LEU A 402 6.85 0.74 -1.51
CA LEU A 402 7.07 1.50 -0.29
C LEU A 402 8.25 2.45 -0.50
N TYR A 403 8.12 3.68 0.01
CA TYR A 403 9.23 4.61 0.12
C TYR A 403 10.01 4.27 1.39
N SER A 404 11.05 3.46 1.21
CA SER A 404 11.88 2.91 2.28
C SER A 404 13.21 3.66 2.39
N ILE A 405 13.56 4.10 3.59
CA ILE A 405 14.84 4.77 3.89
C ILE A 405 15.70 3.88 4.78
N LEU A 406 17.03 4.07 4.73
CA LEU A 406 17.94 3.56 5.76
C LEU A 406 18.42 4.70 6.65
N VAL A 407 18.58 4.41 7.94
CA VAL A 407 19.03 5.35 8.97
C VAL A 407 20.39 4.88 9.49
N ASP A 408 21.43 5.68 9.24
CA ASP A 408 22.72 5.52 9.91
C ASP A 408 22.61 6.11 11.32
N GLU A 409 22.60 5.25 12.34
CA GLU A 409 22.42 5.64 13.73
C GLU A 409 23.50 6.60 14.24
N LYS A 410 24.74 6.51 13.73
CA LYS A 410 25.83 7.38 14.18
C LYS A 410 25.64 8.79 13.65
N GLU A 411 25.33 8.89 12.36
CA GLU A 411 25.20 10.17 11.66
C GLU A 411 23.84 10.85 11.90
N PHE A 412 22.74 10.09 11.82
CA PHE A 412 21.38 10.60 12.09
C PHE A 412 21.18 10.86 13.60
N GLY A 413 21.78 10.01 14.42
CA GLY A 413 21.90 10.16 15.86
C GLY A 413 20.97 9.29 16.71
N ILE A 414 20.02 8.60 16.07
CA ILE A 414 19.15 7.58 16.66
C ILE A 414 18.95 6.44 15.66
N SER A 415 18.53 5.27 16.14
CA SER A 415 18.25 4.11 15.28
C SER A 415 16.97 4.29 14.44
N ALA A 416 16.82 3.47 13.39
CA ALA A 416 15.59 3.41 12.58
C ALA A 416 14.35 3.04 13.42
N VAL A 417 14.51 2.14 14.39
CA VAL A 417 13.45 1.73 15.31
C VAL A 417 13.00 2.92 16.15
N GLU A 418 13.94 3.64 16.75
CA GLU A 418 13.62 4.82 17.57
C GLU A 418 12.98 5.93 16.73
N LEU A 419 13.45 6.15 15.49
CA LEU A 419 12.81 7.10 14.56
C LEU A 419 11.35 6.71 14.31
N GLY A 420 11.08 5.43 14.03
CA GLY A 420 9.73 4.91 13.85
C GLY A 420 8.84 5.10 15.08
N GLU A 421 9.37 4.88 16.29
CA GLU A 421 8.63 5.12 17.54
C GLU A 421 8.30 6.61 17.76
N ARG A 422 9.24 7.51 17.46
CA ARG A 422 9.02 8.96 17.54
C ARG A 422 7.98 9.43 16.52
N LEU A 423 8.01 8.89 15.30
CA LEU A 423 7.01 9.16 14.26
C LEU A 423 5.62 8.61 14.66
N LYS A 424 5.57 7.44 15.28
CA LYS A 424 4.32 6.86 15.79
C LYS A 424 3.63 7.75 16.84
N ILE A 425 4.39 8.41 17.73
CA ILE A 425 3.85 9.39 18.69
C ILE A 425 3.22 10.60 17.97
N LYS A 426 3.68 10.90 16.75
CA LYS A 426 3.11 11.92 15.85
C LYS A 426 1.99 11.37 14.97
N SER A 427 1.52 10.16 15.25
CA SER A 427 0.49 9.46 14.48
C SER A 427 0.90 9.24 13.02
N ILE A 428 2.19 8.97 12.78
CA ILE A 428 2.73 8.58 11.48
C ILE A 428 3.12 7.10 11.62
N GLU A 429 2.39 6.22 10.94
CA GLU A 429 2.76 4.80 10.89
C GLU A 429 4.02 4.63 10.04
N THR A 430 4.91 3.78 10.51
CA THR A 430 6.07 3.31 9.76
C THR A 430 6.18 1.80 9.91
N ARG A 431 6.87 1.15 8.99
CA ARG A 431 7.14 -0.30 9.09
C ARG A 431 8.64 -0.56 9.04
N PRO A 432 9.18 -1.44 9.89
CA PRO A 432 10.54 -1.93 9.69
C PRO A 432 10.62 -2.66 8.34
N LEU A 433 11.80 -2.67 7.75
CA LEU A 433 12.05 -3.50 6.57
C LEU A 433 12.06 -4.99 6.96
N PHE A 434 11.96 -5.87 5.96
CA PHE A 434 11.86 -7.31 6.23
C PHE A 434 13.07 -7.81 7.03
N PRO A 435 12.84 -8.61 8.09
CA PRO A 435 13.93 -9.32 8.73
C PRO A 435 14.48 -10.40 7.77
N PRO A 436 15.81 -10.61 7.70
CA PRO A 436 16.36 -11.62 6.81
C PRO A 436 15.80 -13.01 7.15
N ILE A 437 15.31 -13.72 6.13
CA ILE A 437 14.62 -15.00 6.31
C ILE A 437 15.53 -16.04 6.95
N HIS A 438 16.83 -16.02 6.63
CA HIS A 438 17.81 -16.98 7.16
C HIS A 438 17.97 -16.92 8.69
N GLN A 439 17.57 -15.80 9.33
CA GLN A 439 17.60 -15.62 10.79
C GLN A 439 16.25 -15.92 11.46
N GLN A 440 15.18 -16.14 10.68
CA GLN A 440 13.87 -16.43 11.24
C GLN A 440 13.87 -17.81 11.89
N PRO A 441 13.17 -18.02 13.02
CA PRO A 441 13.23 -19.29 13.78
C PRO A 441 12.91 -20.57 12.99
N ILE A 442 12.07 -20.47 11.95
CA ILE A 442 11.71 -21.61 11.09
C ILE A 442 12.81 -22.00 10.08
N TYR A 443 13.80 -21.12 9.86
CA TYR A 443 14.90 -21.34 8.91
C TYR A 443 16.27 -21.39 9.59
N ASP A 444 16.56 -20.46 10.51
CA ASP A 444 17.77 -20.33 11.35
C ASP A 444 19.02 -21.07 10.80
N THR A 445 19.49 -20.63 9.63
CA THR A 445 20.53 -21.36 8.87
C THR A 445 21.95 -21.15 9.42
N LYS A 446 22.11 -20.26 10.41
CA LYS A 446 23.41 -19.79 10.93
C LYS A 446 24.33 -19.14 9.89
N GLN A 447 23.84 -18.87 8.68
CA GLN A 447 24.57 -18.09 7.68
C GLN A 447 24.78 -16.66 8.18
N ILE A 448 25.82 -16.00 7.65
CA ILE A 448 26.08 -14.58 7.87
C ILE A 448 25.93 -13.90 6.51
N LEU A 449 24.87 -13.09 6.37
CA LEU A 449 24.54 -12.37 5.14
C LEU A 449 24.54 -10.86 5.45
N PRO A 450 25.74 -10.24 5.51
CA PRO A 450 25.93 -8.97 6.20
C PRO A 450 25.20 -7.79 5.54
N VAL A 451 24.95 -7.83 4.23
CA VAL A 451 24.31 -6.71 3.53
C VAL A 451 22.82 -6.67 3.86
N CYS A 452 22.10 -7.80 3.70
CA CYS A 452 20.68 -7.84 4.05
C CYS A 452 20.42 -7.61 5.53
N GLU A 453 21.30 -8.12 6.41
CA GLU A 453 21.23 -7.86 7.85
C GLU A 453 21.33 -6.37 8.17
N LYS A 454 22.28 -5.67 7.52
CA LYS A 454 22.44 -4.22 7.70
C LYS A 454 21.22 -3.45 7.17
N ILE A 455 20.74 -3.78 5.97
CA ILE A 455 19.56 -3.14 5.36
C ILE A 455 18.35 -3.30 6.27
N SER A 456 18.10 -4.52 6.75
CA SER A 456 16.97 -4.82 7.63
C SER A 456 17.00 -4.02 8.93
N LYS A 457 18.16 -4.01 9.62
CA LYS A 457 18.32 -3.33 10.91
C LYS A 457 18.21 -1.80 10.81
N SER A 458 18.65 -1.23 9.70
CA SER A 458 18.70 0.23 9.50
C SER A 458 17.48 0.78 8.77
N GLY A 459 16.55 -0.07 8.34
CA GLY A 459 15.52 0.31 7.39
C GLY A 459 14.16 0.66 7.99
N LEU A 460 13.49 1.63 7.36
CA LEU A 460 12.14 2.07 7.72
C LEU A 460 11.34 2.46 6.47
N SER A 461 10.16 1.86 6.27
CA SER A 461 9.18 2.29 5.26
C SER A 461 8.28 3.39 5.81
N LEU A 462 8.18 4.48 5.05
CA LEU A 462 7.31 5.63 5.33
C LEU A 462 5.92 5.46 4.69
N PRO A 463 4.92 6.25 5.11
CA PRO A 463 3.63 6.34 4.42
C PRO A 463 3.75 6.54 2.91
N SER A 464 3.18 5.61 2.17
CA SER A 464 3.46 5.40 0.74
C SER A 464 2.20 5.09 -0.06
N SER A 465 1.00 5.32 0.46
CA SER A 465 -0.25 5.14 -0.29
C SER A 465 -0.21 5.91 -1.61
N ALA A 466 -0.85 5.41 -2.66
CA ALA A 466 -0.89 6.12 -3.94
C ALA A 466 -1.59 7.49 -3.78
N ASN A 467 -2.65 7.56 -2.98
CA ASN A 467 -3.43 8.76 -2.71
C ASN A 467 -2.89 9.65 -1.57
N ILE A 468 -1.68 9.40 -1.04
CA ILE A 468 -1.07 10.29 -0.04
C ILE A 468 -0.89 11.69 -0.63
N ARG A 469 -1.27 12.71 0.13
CA ARG A 469 -1.23 14.09 -0.35
C ARG A 469 0.14 14.71 -0.10
N LYS A 470 0.52 15.66 -0.95
CA LYS A 470 1.80 16.38 -0.83
C LYS A 470 2.03 17.02 0.54
N ASN A 471 0.99 17.57 1.17
CA ASN A 471 1.08 18.15 2.51
C ASN A 471 1.32 17.10 3.62
N GLU A 472 0.88 15.86 3.42
CA GLU A 472 1.15 14.74 4.33
C GLU A 472 2.61 14.29 4.21
N ILE A 473 3.14 14.20 2.98
CA ILE A 473 4.57 13.98 2.72
C ILE A 473 5.41 15.07 3.40
N HIS A 474 5.02 16.34 3.23
CA HIS A 474 5.71 17.46 3.88
C HIS A 474 5.66 17.36 5.41
N ARG A 475 4.53 16.96 6.01
CA ARG A 475 4.43 16.73 7.46
C ARG A 475 5.41 15.65 7.92
N ILE A 476 5.49 14.54 7.20
CA ILE A 476 6.39 13.43 7.53
C ILE A 476 7.84 13.91 7.47
N ALA A 477 8.23 14.57 6.38
CA ALA A 477 9.58 15.12 6.25
C ALA A 477 9.89 16.19 7.30
N TRP A 478 8.93 17.04 7.64
CA TRP A 478 9.08 18.06 8.68
C TRP A 478 9.33 17.43 10.05
N GLU A 479 8.57 16.40 10.44
CA GLU A 479 8.78 15.69 11.70
C GLU A 479 10.15 14.99 11.74
N ILE A 480 10.58 14.36 10.65
CA ILE A 480 11.92 13.76 10.55
C ILE A 480 13.01 14.82 10.75
N LYS A 481 12.92 15.95 10.04
CA LYS A 481 13.86 17.09 10.17
C LYS A 481 13.88 17.65 11.59
N LYS A 482 12.71 17.76 12.23
CA LYS A 482 12.58 18.26 13.60
C LYS A 482 13.22 17.31 14.60
N ILE A 483 13.01 16.00 14.46
CA ILE A 483 13.63 14.98 15.30
C ILE A 483 15.16 15.06 15.16
N GLN A 484 15.68 15.12 13.94
CA GLN A 484 17.12 15.24 13.70
C GLN A 484 17.71 16.50 14.35
N LYS A 485 17.08 17.67 14.17
CA LYS A 485 17.54 18.93 14.76
C LYS A 485 17.56 18.89 16.29
N SER A 486 16.54 18.28 16.90
CA SER A 486 16.49 18.10 18.36
C SER A 486 17.70 17.32 18.86
N ILE A 487 18.04 16.23 18.19
CA ILE A 487 19.19 15.37 18.56
C ILE A 487 20.52 16.11 18.38
N ALA A 488 20.64 16.90 17.30
CA ALA A 488 21.84 17.70 17.06
C ALA A 488 22.07 18.75 18.16
N ASN A 489 21.00 19.40 18.64
CA ASN A 489 21.07 20.37 19.74
C ASN A 489 21.43 19.69 21.07
N ASP A 490 20.80 18.55 21.39
CA ASP A 490 21.07 17.81 22.62
C ASP A 490 22.55 17.34 22.70
N ARG A 491 23.17 17.03 21.55
CA ARG A 491 24.61 16.68 21.44
C ARG A 491 25.53 17.88 21.63
N CYS A 492 25.12 19.09 21.22
CA CYS A 492 25.91 20.31 21.44
C CYS A 492 25.91 20.73 22.92
N ASP A 493 24.80 20.56 23.62
CA ASP A 493 24.67 20.95 25.03
C ASP A 493 25.37 19.98 26.00
N THR A 494 25.71 18.76 25.56
CA THR A 494 26.50 17.79 26.35
C THR A 494 28.01 17.88 26.15
N LEU A 495 28.48 18.72 25.22
CA LEU A 495 29.90 18.94 24.91
C LEU A 495 30.43 20.30 25.44
N LEU A 496 29.58 21.08 26.11
CA LEU A 496 29.92 22.29 26.88
C LEU A 496 29.92 21.95 28.38
#